data_AF-A0A167FTS4-F1
#
_entry.id   AF-A0A167FTS4-F1
#
_cell.length_a   1.000
_cell.length_b   1.000
_cell.length_c   1.000
_cell.angle_alpha   90.00
_cell.angle_beta   90.00
_cell.angle_gamma   90.00
#
_symmetry.space_group_name_H-M   'P 1'
#
loop_
_entity.id
_entity.type
_entity.pdbx_description
1 polymer ?
#
loop_
_entity_poly.entity_id
_entity_poly.type
_entity_poly.pdbx_seq_one_letter_code
_entity_poly.pdbx_strand_id
1 'polypeptide(L)'
;RIHYRMVMENVGTPLHHVVDLEVAFGVLSDVVRACKMMCIAGYNHRDLSPGNIIVDASGQGRLGDLEFAKLYESAEGGHGERTGTPDYMAIEVLRGEYLFGRGP
;
A
#
# COMPACT_ATOMS: atom_id res chain seq x y z
N ARG A 1 5.46 27.30 4.20
CA ARG A 1 5.43 25.86 3.88
C ARG A 1 4.31 25.25 4.71
N ILE A 2 3.26 24.71 4.08
CA ILE A 2 2.13 24.10 4.78
C ILE A 2 2.42 22.61 4.89
N HIS A 3 2.26 22.05 6.09
CA HIS A 3 2.39 20.62 6.35
C HIS A 3 1.01 20.07 6.71
N TYR A 4 0.51 19.12 5.92
CA TYR A 4 -0.70 18.39 6.23
C TYR A 4 -0.35 17.20 7.14
N ARG A 5 -1.21 16.91 8.12
CA ARG A 5 -1.09 15.72 8.98
C ARG A 5 -2.45 15.03 9.00
N MET A 6 -2.47 13.74 8.69
CA MET A 6 -3.65 12.91 8.92
C MET A 6 -3.55 12.30 10.31
N VAL A 7 -4.61 12.43 11.10
CA VAL A 7 -4.73 11.75 12.40
C VAL A 7 -5.74 10.63 12.23
N MET A 8 -5.34 9.42 12.60
CA MET A 8 -6.20 8.24 12.56
C MET A 8 -6.54 7.81 13.99
N GLU A 9 -7.72 7.23 14.19
CA GLU A 9 -8.17 6.77 15.50
C GLU A 9 -7.34 5.59 16.03
N ASN A 10 -6.92 4.68 15.14
CA ASN A 10 -6.19 3.49 15.53
C ASN A 10 -4.70 3.80 15.74
N VAL A 11 -4.27 3.74 16.99
CA VAL A 11 -2.85 3.66 17.37
C VAL A 11 -2.40 2.21 17.25
N GLY A 12 -1.24 1.99 16.64
CA GLY A 12 -0.72 0.64 16.47
C GLY A 12 0.77 0.58 16.17
N THR A 13 1.26 -0.63 15.98
CA THR A 13 2.67 -0.94 15.74
C THR A 13 2.91 -1.19 14.26
N PRO A 14 3.90 -0.55 13.62
CA PRO A 14 4.26 -0.87 12.25
C PRO A 14 4.65 -2.34 12.08
N LEU A 15 4.28 -2.95 10.95
CA LEU A 15 4.51 -4.38 10.71
C LEU A 15 5.99 -4.78 10.86
N HIS A 16 6.93 -3.93 10.47
CA HIS A 16 8.37 -4.20 10.61
C HIS A 16 8.88 -4.24 12.07
N HIS A 17 8.07 -3.86 13.06
CA HIS A 17 8.37 -4.05 14.48
C HIS A 17 7.71 -5.30 15.07
N VAL A 18 6.92 -6.03 14.29
CA VAL A 18 6.26 -7.27 14.71
C VAL A 18 7.22 -8.44 14.51
N VAL A 19 7.56 -9.11 15.60
CA VAL A 19 8.43 -10.31 15.59
C VAL A 19 7.65 -11.62 15.59
N ASP A 20 6.36 -11.56 15.90
CA ASP A 20 5.46 -12.71 15.90
C ASP A 20 4.96 -13.00 14.48
N LEU A 21 5.31 -14.19 13.96
CA LEU A 21 4.95 -14.59 12.61
C LEU A 21 3.45 -14.84 12.44
N GLU A 22 2.76 -15.36 13.46
CA GLU A 22 1.32 -15.61 13.39
C GLU A 22 0.58 -14.29 13.22
N VAL A 23 0.95 -13.29 14.03
CA VAL A 23 0.42 -11.93 13.90
C VAL A 23 0.76 -11.33 12.54
N ALA A 24 2.02 -11.47 12.08
CA ALA A 24 2.45 -10.92 10.81
C ALA A 24 1.65 -11.51 9.63
N PHE A 25 1.43 -12.83 9.58
CA PHE A 25 0.63 -13.46 8.53
C PHE A 25 -0.85 -13.08 8.59
N GLY A 26 -1.41 -12.95 9.80
CA GLY A 26 -2.78 -12.44 9.98
C GLY A 26 -2.94 -11.04 9.40
N VAL A 27 -2.02 -10.14 9.74
CA VAL A 27 -1.99 -8.76 9.24
C VAL A 27 -1.79 -8.70 7.73
N LEU A 28 -0.91 -9.52 7.15
CA LEU A 28 -0.74 -9.60 5.70
C LEU A 28 -2.02 -10.07 5.00
N SER A 29 -2.78 -10.97 5.61
CA SER A 29 -4.10 -11.39 5.11
C SER A 29 -5.07 -10.21 5.02
N ASP A 30 -5.11 -9.36 6.06
CA ASP A 30 -5.94 -8.16 6.08
C ASP A 30 -5.52 -7.14 5.03
N VAL A 31 -4.20 -6.95 4.84
CA VAL A 31 -3.66 -6.05 3.82
C VAL A 31 -4.00 -6.53 2.41
N VAL A 32 -3.97 -7.83 2.13
CA VAL A 32 -4.44 -8.37 0.85
C VAL A 32 -5.91 -8.04 0.59
N ARG A 33 -6.76 -8.12 1.64
CA ARG A 33 -8.17 -7.70 1.53
C ARG A 33 -8.29 -6.21 1.25
N ALA A 34 -7.51 -5.36 1.93
CA ALA A 34 -7.49 -3.91 1.69
C ALA A 34 -7.07 -3.58 0.25
N CYS A 35 -5.99 -4.18 -0.25
CA CYS A 35 -5.54 -4.03 -1.63
C CYS A 35 -6.62 -4.45 -2.63
N LYS A 36 -7.34 -5.55 -2.37
CA LYS A 36 -8.47 -5.98 -3.20
C LYS A 36 -9.59 -4.93 -3.23
N MET A 37 -9.93 -4.35 -2.08
CA MET A 37 -10.93 -3.29 -2.00
C MET A 37 -10.51 -2.03 -2.76
N MET A 38 -9.24 -1.62 -2.66
CA MET A 38 -8.70 -0.52 -3.47
C MET A 38 -8.80 -0.81 -4.96
N CYS A 39 -8.43 -2.02 -5.38
CA CYS A 39 -8.52 -2.45 -6.77
C CYS A 39 -9.96 -2.38 -7.28
N ILE A 40 -10.94 -2.87 -6.50
CA ILE A 40 -12.38 -2.78 -6.82
C ILE A 40 -12.82 -1.32 -6.95
N ALA A 41 -12.27 -0.44 -6.11
CA ALA A 41 -12.55 1.01 -6.17
C ALA A 41 -11.79 1.74 -7.29
N GLY A 42 -10.97 1.05 -8.10
CA GLY A 42 -10.22 1.65 -9.21
C GLY A 42 -8.82 2.15 -8.86
N TYR A 43 -8.33 1.92 -7.64
CA TYR A 43 -7.09 2.50 -7.12
C TYR A 43 -5.97 1.47 -6.93
N ASN A 44 -4.74 1.90 -7.22
CA ASN A 44 -3.51 1.24 -6.80
C ASN A 44 -2.85 2.05 -5.67
N HIS A 45 -2.39 1.39 -4.60
CA HIS A 45 -1.72 2.04 -3.46
C HIS A 45 -0.38 2.69 -3.81
N ARG A 46 0.43 1.99 -4.62
CA ARG A 46 1.76 2.40 -5.12
C ARG A 46 2.89 2.58 -4.10
N ASP A 47 2.62 2.61 -2.80
CA ASP A 47 3.67 2.59 -1.77
C ASP A 47 3.41 1.55 -0.68
N LEU A 48 3.31 0.29 -1.08
CA LEU A 48 3.13 -0.80 -0.11
C LEU A 48 4.48 -1.12 0.53
N SER A 49 4.57 -0.98 1.85
CA SER A 49 5.74 -1.35 2.64
C SER A 49 5.33 -1.78 4.05
N PRO A 50 6.18 -2.51 4.80
CA PRO A 50 5.95 -2.77 6.21
C PRO A 50 5.87 -1.52 7.10
N GLY A 51 6.31 -0.35 6.60
CA GLY A 51 6.16 0.94 7.27
C GLY A 51 4.73 1.49 7.19
N ASN A 52 4.03 1.17 6.10
CA ASN A 52 2.68 1.64 5.82
C ASN A 52 1.59 0.66 6.27
N ILE A 53 1.98 -0.43 6.96
CA ILE A 53 1.07 -1.40 7.54
C ILE A 53 1.14 -1.28 9.06
N ILE A 54 -0.01 -1.02 9.69
CA ILE A 54 -0.15 -0.88 11.14
C ILE A 54 -0.92 -2.08 11.69
N VAL A 55 -0.42 -2.66 12.76
CA VAL A 55 -1.14 -3.63 13.60
C VAL A 55 -1.80 -2.87 14.74
N ASP A 56 -3.12 -2.86 14.78
CA ASP A 56 -3.85 -2.16 15.84
C ASP A 56 -3.92 -2.97 17.15
N ALA A 57 -4.45 -2.34 18.20
CA ALA A 57 -4.59 -2.97 19.51
C ALA A 57 -5.50 -4.21 19.55
N SER A 58 -6.30 -4.45 18.50
CA SER A 58 -7.13 -5.65 18.34
C SER A 58 -6.43 -6.76 17.54
N GLY A 59 -5.20 -6.52 17.10
CA GLY A 59 -4.40 -7.43 16.29
C GLY A 59 -4.76 -7.40 14.79
N GLN A 60 -5.57 -6.43 14.35
CA GLN A 60 -5.95 -6.31 12.94
C GLN A 60 -4.93 -5.51 12.13
N GLY A 61 -4.72 -5.94 10.89
CA GLY A 61 -3.88 -5.23 9.93
C GLY A 61 -4.61 -4.07 9.28
N ARG A 62 -3.97 -2.89 9.25
CA ARG A 62 -4.47 -1.68 8.58
C ARG A 62 -3.44 -1.20 7.58
N LEU A 63 -3.87 -1.04 6.32
CA LEU A 63 -3.08 -0.39 5.29
C LEU A 63 -3.30 1.12 5.36
N GLY A 64 -2.22 1.87 5.57
CA GLY A 64 -2.21 3.32 5.63
C GLY A 64 -1.35 3.93 4.52
N ASP A 65 -1.28 5.26 4.54
CA ASP A 65 -0.50 6.08 3.60
C ASP A 65 -0.93 6.01 2.12
N LEU A 66 -2.05 6.68 1.84
CA LEU A 66 -2.66 6.72 0.51
C LEU A 66 -2.14 7.91 -0.34
N GLU A 67 -1.06 8.57 0.04
CA GLU A 67 -0.61 9.79 -0.64
C GLU A 67 -0.22 9.55 -2.11
N PHE A 68 0.25 8.34 -2.42
CA PHE A 68 0.59 7.90 -3.77
C PHE A 68 -0.51 7.09 -4.45
N ALA A 69 -1.67 6.92 -3.81
CA ALA A 69 -2.76 6.14 -4.38
C ALA A 69 -3.26 6.79 -5.67
N LYS A 70 -3.36 6.01 -6.76
CA LYS A 70 -3.74 6.53 -8.08
C LYS A 70 -4.79 5.65 -8.74
N LEU A 71 -5.75 6.28 -9.41
CA LEU A 71 -6.68 5.61 -10.32
C LEU A 71 -5.90 4.94 -11.44
N TYR A 72 -6.02 3.62 -11.57
CA TYR A 72 -5.29 2.89 -12.61
C TYR A 72 -5.82 3.18 -14.03
N GLU A 73 -7.03 3.75 -14.18
CA GLU A 73 -7.63 4.12 -15.48
C GLU A 73 -7.26 5.53 -15.97
N SER A 74 -6.50 6.31 -15.19
CA SER A 74 -6.14 7.66 -15.61
C SER A 74 -5.24 7.62 -16.86
N ALA A 75 -5.75 8.14 -17.98
CA ALA A 75 -5.07 8.23 -19.28
C ALA A 75 -3.75 9.03 -19.23
N GLU A 76 -3.48 9.70 -18.11
CA GLU A 76 -2.20 10.31 -17.74
C GLU A 76 -1.17 9.24 -17.24
N GLY A 77 -1.30 8.00 -17.70
CA GLY A 77 -0.45 6.86 -17.34
C GLY A 77 0.99 6.92 -17.86
N GLY A 78 1.44 8.10 -18.29
CA GLY A 78 2.81 8.36 -18.69
C GLY A 78 3.66 8.76 -17.49
N HIS A 79 4.62 7.91 -17.14
CA HIS A 79 5.87 8.30 -16.46
C HIS A 79 5.74 9.21 -15.22
N GLY A 80 4.64 9.10 -14.46
CA GLY A 80 4.50 9.81 -13.19
C GLY A 80 5.54 9.26 -12.22
N GLU A 81 6.35 10.16 -11.66
CA GLU A 81 7.45 9.96 -10.72
C GLU A 81 7.47 8.57 -10.06
N ARG A 82 8.63 7.89 -10.10
CA ARG A 82 8.87 6.66 -9.33
C ARG A 82 8.66 6.98 -7.85
N THR A 83 7.46 6.71 -7.36
CA THR A 83 7.03 6.99 -6.00
C THR A 83 6.99 5.71 -5.19
N GLY A 84 7.10 5.85 -3.88
CA GLY A 84 7.09 4.76 -2.93
C GLY A 84 8.46 4.17 -2.65
N THR A 85 8.48 3.10 -1.88
CA THR A 85 9.69 2.52 -1.29
C THR A 85 10.38 1.58 -2.30
N PRO A 86 11.61 1.90 -2.79
CA PRO A 86 12.24 1.18 -3.91
C PRO A 86 12.37 -0.34 -3.70
N ASP A 87 12.66 -0.77 -2.47
CA ASP A 87 12.85 -2.19 -2.12
C ASP A 87 11.56 -3.03 -2.24
N TYR A 88 10.39 -2.38 -2.27
CA TYR A 88 9.07 -3.02 -2.39
C TYR A 88 8.40 -2.73 -3.74
N MET A 89 9.08 -2.03 -4.64
CA MET A 89 8.51 -1.65 -5.93
C MET A 89 8.49 -2.86 -6.89
N ALA A 90 7.36 -3.04 -7.58
CA ALA A 90 7.24 -4.07 -8.60
C ALA A 90 8.21 -3.81 -9.76
N ILE A 91 8.79 -4.88 -10.31
CA ILE A 91 9.88 -4.77 -11.31
C ILE A 91 9.40 -4.11 -12.61
N GLU A 92 8.16 -4.34 -12.99
CA GLU A 92 7.49 -3.74 -14.13
C GLU A 92 7.36 -2.21 -13.96
N VAL A 93 7.13 -1.74 -12.74
CA VAL A 93 7.06 -0.30 -12.41
C VAL A 93 8.46 0.31 -12.46
N LEU A 94 9.47 -0.37 -11.90
CA LEU A 94 10.88 0.09 -11.96
C LEU A 94 11.37 0.25 -13.40
N ARG A 95 10.99 -0.70 -14.27
CA ARG A 95 11.31 -0.70 -15.70
C ARG A 95 10.47 0.25 -16.53
N GLY A 96 9.32 0.69 -16.01
CA GLY A 96 8.35 1.49 -16.76
C GLY A 96 7.64 0.68 -17.85
N GLU A 97 7.61 -0.64 -17.73
CA GLU A 97 7.05 -1.58 -18.70
C GLU A 97 6.15 -2.56 -17.94
N TYR A 98 4.84 -2.30 -17.93
CA TYR A 98 3.85 -3.15 -17.26
C TYR A 98 3.81 -4.54 -17.89
N LEU A 99 4.20 -5.56 -17.12
CA LEU A 99 4.32 -6.96 -17.57
C LEU A 99 2.98 -7.68 -17.67
N PHE A 100 1.99 -7.23 -16.91
CA PHE A 100 0.65 -7.82 -16.89
C PHE A 100 -0.32 -6.81 -17.48
N GLY A 101 -1.03 -7.21 -18.54
CA GLY A 101 -2.15 -6.44 -19.07
C GLY A 101 -3.32 -6.40 -18.08
N ARG A 102 -4.42 -5.73 -18.44
CA ARG A 102 -5.68 -5.86 -17.69
C ARG A 102 -6.00 -7.36 -17.56
N GLY A 103 -6.03 -7.87 -16.33
CA GLY A 103 -6.78 -9.08 -16.04
C GLY A 103 -8.26 -8.86 -16.40
N PRO A 104 -9.04 -9.92 -16.63
CA PRO A 104 -10.46 -9.81 -16.95
C PRO A 104 -11.23 -9.00 -15.90
#